data_AF-A0A1Q7ES77-F1
#
_entry.id   AF-A0A1Q7ES77-F1
#
_cell.length_a   1.000
_cell.length_b   1.000
_cell.length_c   1.000
_cell.angle_alpha   90.00
_cell.angle_beta   90.00
_cell.angle_gamma   90.00
#
_symmetry.space_group_name_H-M   'P 1'
#
loop_
_entity.id
_entity.type
_entity.pdbx_description
1 polymer ?
#
loop_
_entity_poly.entity_id
_entity_poly.type
_entity_poly.pdbx_seq_one_letter_code
_entity_poly.pdbx_strand_id
1 'polypeptide(L)'
;MGVDVHGADSTTAACRAVSDAIRHSSLPLFQEVRERGGRMLVDVTVGVPDPASVDVDRVRRELPHGEVTVRPVSGGLRVPGADTLIACAAITVSAEYPQEPRR
;
A
#
# COMPACT_ATOMS: atom_id res chain seq x y z
N MET A 1 7.14 1.34 -7.42
CA MET A 1 6.36 1.98 -8.51
C MET A 1 5.59 0.93 -9.27
N GLY A 2 4.46 1.30 -9.89
CA GLY A 2 3.64 0.38 -10.68
C GLY A 2 3.14 1.05 -11.94
N VAL A 3 3.00 0.28 -13.01
CA VAL A 3 2.59 0.78 -14.33
C VAL A 3 1.49 -0.10 -14.87
N ASP A 4 0.43 0.50 -15.39
CA ASP A 4 -0.48 -0.13 -16.35
C ASP A 4 -0.21 0.46 -17.73
N VAL A 5 0.13 -0.37 -18.73
CA VAL A 5 0.70 0.11 -20.00
C VAL A 5 -0.38 0.36 -21.06
N HIS A 6 -1.48 -0.40 -21.03
CA HIS A 6 -2.50 -0.37 -22.09
C HIS A 6 -3.94 -0.48 -21.57
N GLY A 7 -4.17 -0.54 -20.26
CA GLY A 7 -5.50 -0.71 -19.68
C GLY A 7 -6.19 0.59 -19.27
N ALA A 8 -5.43 1.69 -19.16
CA ALA A 8 -5.86 2.90 -18.47
C ALA A 8 -6.44 2.60 -17.06
N ASP A 9 -5.96 1.55 -16.39
CA ASP A 9 -6.48 1.04 -15.13
C ASP A 9 -5.62 1.51 -13.94
N SER A 10 -6.12 2.54 -13.24
CA SER A 10 -5.53 3.09 -12.02
C SER A 10 -5.33 2.02 -10.93
N THR A 11 -6.24 1.04 -10.83
CA THR A 11 -6.16 -0.03 -9.83
C THR A 11 -5.01 -0.99 -10.14
N THR A 12 -4.86 -1.40 -11.40
CA THR A 12 -3.74 -2.27 -11.78
C THR A 12 -2.39 -1.60 -11.58
N ALA A 13 -2.26 -0.31 -11.93
CA ALA A 13 -1.05 0.46 -11.65
C ALA A 13 -0.79 0.54 -10.13
N ALA A 14 -1.82 0.80 -9.32
CA ALA A 14 -1.73 0.89 -7.87
C ALA A 14 -1.30 -0.44 -7.21
N CYS A 15 -1.94 -1.56 -7.56
CA CYS A 15 -1.59 -2.89 -7.04
C CYS A 15 -0.14 -3.24 -7.36
N ARG A 16 0.31 -2.96 -8.60
CA ARG A 16 1.70 -3.16 -8.99
C ARG A 16 2.66 -2.30 -8.16
N ALA A 17 2.28 -1.05 -7.86
CA ALA A 17 3.10 -0.16 -7.05
C ALA A 17 3.25 -0.65 -5.61
N VAL A 18 2.18 -1.17 -5.00
CA VAL A 18 2.22 -1.75 -3.66
C VAL A 18 3.02 -3.04 -3.65
N SER A 19 2.79 -3.95 -4.61
CA SER A 19 3.53 -5.21 -4.74
C SER A 19 5.04 -4.95 -4.88
N ASP A 20 5.43 -3.99 -5.72
CA ASP A 20 6.81 -3.57 -5.90
C ASP A 20 7.44 -3.06 -4.58
N ALA A 21 6.71 -2.22 -3.84
CA ALA A 21 7.20 -1.64 -2.59
C ALA A 21 7.48 -2.69 -1.49
N ILE A 22 6.67 -3.75 -1.41
CA ILE A 22 6.82 -4.78 -0.36
C ILE A 22 7.77 -5.91 -0.71
N ARG A 23 7.96 -6.22 -2.01
CA ARG A 23 8.75 -7.39 -2.46
C ARG A 23 10.22 -7.37 -2.03
N HIS A 24 10.75 -6.19 -1.76
CA HIS A 24 12.15 -6.00 -1.40
C HIS A 24 12.37 -5.70 0.09
N SER A 25 11.31 -5.79 0.91
CA SER A 25 11.34 -5.48 2.33
C SER A 25 11.02 -6.72 3.16
N SER A 26 11.72 -6.92 4.27
CA SER A 26 11.38 -7.92 5.28
C SER A 26 11.31 -7.27 6.65
N LEU A 27 10.30 -7.66 7.45
CA LEU A 27 10.04 -7.07 8.77
C LEU A 27 9.84 -8.17 9.82
N PRO A 28 10.87 -9.01 10.10
CA PRO A 28 10.75 -10.15 11.02
C PRO A 28 10.35 -9.75 12.46
N LEU A 29 10.70 -8.53 12.89
CA LEU A 29 10.33 -7.96 14.19
C LEU A 29 8.81 -8.02 14.48
N PHE A 30 7.96 -7.93 13.45
CA PHE A 30 6.51 -7.91 13.67
C PHE A 30 5.94 -9.25 14.16
N GLN A 31 6.67 -10.35 14.01
CA GLN A 31 6.28 -11.61 14.64
C GLN A 31 6.23 -11.45 16.16
N GLU A 32 7.28 -10.87 16.76
CA GLU A 32 7.36 -10.63 18.20
C GLU A 32 6.31 -9.61 18.66
N VAL A 33 6.08 -8.55 17.89
CA VAL A 33 5.01 -7.58 18.18
C VAL A 33 3.67 -8.30 18.33
N ARG A 34 3.34 -9.19 17.40
CA ARG A 34 2.09 -9.95 17.41
C ARG A 34 2.04 -10.96 18.55
N GLU A 35 3.14 -11.66 18.84
CA GLU A 35 3.24 -12.61 19.96
C GLU A 35 3.01 -11.92 21.31
N ARG A 36 3.44 -10.67 21.45
CA ARG A 36 3.18 -9.83 22.62
C ARG A 36 1.78 -9.20 22.64
N GLY A 37 0.90 -9.55 21.70
CA GLY A 37 -0.46 -9.00 21.59
C GLY A 37 -0.53 -7.59 20.99
N GLY A 38 0.53 -7.15 20.32
CA GLY A 38 0.57 -5.87 19.60
C GLY A 38 -0.11 -5.90 18.24
N ARG A 39 -0.42 -4.71 17.73
CA ARG A 39 -1.08 -4.49 16.43
C ARG A 39 -0.08 -3.93 15.41
N MET A 40 -0.22 -4.37 14.17
CA MET A 40 0.53 -3.86 13.03
C MET A 40 -0.40 -2.98 12.21
N LEU A 41 -0.15 -1.67 12.19
CA LEU A 41 -0.90 -0.71 11.39
C LEU A 41 -0.13 -0.44 10.10
N VAL A 42 -0.83 -0.45 8.97
CA VAL A 42 -0.24 -0.24 7.65
C VAL A 42 -0.99 0.85 6.92
N ASP A 43 -0.38 2.01 6.79
CA ASP A 43 -0.90 3.12 6.00
C ASP A 43 -0.26 3.11 4.61
N VAL A 44 -1.09 2.95 3.59
CA VAL A 44 -0.69 2.95 2.18
C VAL A 44 -1.18 4.24 1.55
N THR A 45 -0.27 5.05 1.03
CA THR A 45 -0.60 6.18 0.17
C THR A 45 -0.22 5.84 -1.26
N VAL A 46 -1.18 5.94 -2.18
CA VAL A 46 -0.95 5.67 -3.61
C VAL A 46 -1.20 6.93 -4.41
N GLY A 47 -0.14 7.49 -5.02
CA GLY A 47 -0.24 8.59 -5.98
C GLY A 47 -0.54 8.07 -7.37
N VAL A 48 -1.69 8.45 -7.94
CA VAL A 48 -2.15 8.04 -9.27
C VAL A 48 -2.94 9.17 -9.95
N PRO A 49 -3.03 9.26 -11.29
CA PRO A 49 -3.67 10.40 -11.97
C PRO A 49 -5.17 10.54 -11.68
N ASP A 50 -5.89 9.43 -11.50
CA ASP A 50 -7.29 9.42 -11.13
C ASP A 50 -7.49 8.55 -9.88
N PRO A 51 -7.37 9.13 -8.67
CA PRO A 51 -7.46 8.39 -7.42
C PRO A 51 -8.87 7.85 -7.15
N ALA A 52 -9.91 8.46 -7.72
CA ALA A 52 -11.29 8.05 -7.49
C ALA A 52 -11.65 6.74 -8.22
N SER A 53 -10.91 6.36 -9.27
CA SER A 53 -11.10 5.10 -9.99
C SER A 53 -10.34 3.91 -9.40
N VAL A 54 -9.64 4.09 -8.27
CA VAL A 54 -8.91 2.99 -7.61
C VAL A 54 -9.86 2.13 -6.78
N ASP A 55 -9.89 0.83 -7.06
CA ASP A 55 -10.47 -0.18 -6.17
C ASP A 55 -9.54 -0.39 -4.97
N VAL A 56 -9.88 0.30 -3.88
CA VAL A 56 -9.17 0.28 -2.60
C VAL A 56 -9.06 -1.13 -2.02
N ASP A 57 -10.11 -1.95 -2.14
CA ASP A 57 -10.10 -3.30 -1.57
C ASP A 57 -9.18 -4.24 -2.36
N ARG A 58 -9.08 -4.07 -3.68
CA ARG A 58 -8.10 -4.79 -4.50
C ARG A 58 -6.68 -4.40 -4.16
N VAL A 59 -6.39 -3.11 -3.95
CA VAL A 59 -5.06 -2.65 -3.50
C VAL A 59 -4.74 -3.17 -2.10
N ARG A 60 -5.70 -3.14 -1.18
CA ARG A 60 -5.56 -3.64 0.19
C ARG A 60 -5.12 -5.11 0.24
N ARG A 61 -5.64 -5.95 -0.66
CA ARG A 61 -5.33 -7.39 -0.73
C ARG A 61 -3.90 -7.70 -1.15
N GLU A 62 -3.15 -6.74 -1.69
CA GLU A 62 -1.73 -6.92 -2.00
C GLU A 62 -0.86 -7.04 -0.74
N LEU A 63 -1.35 -6.57 0.41
CA LEU A 63 -0.63 -6.62 1.67
C LEU A 63 -0.98 -7.90 2.45
N PRO A 64 0.01 -8.74 2.82
CA PRO A 64 -0.24 -10.03 3.44
C PRO A 64 -0.64 -9.94 4.91
N HIS A 65 -0.29 -8.84 5.59
CA HIS A 65 -0.40 -8.67 7.04
C HIS A 65 -0.75 -7.23 7.42
N GLY A 66 -1.29 -7.08 8.64
CA GLY A 66 -1.58 -5.80 9.27
C GLY A 66 -3.00 -5.29 9.05
N GLU A 67 -3.35 -4.28 9.83
CA GLU A 67 -4.55 -3.48 9.69
C GLU A 67 -4.28 -2.39 8.64
N VAL A 68 -4.74 -2.65 7.42
CA VAL A 68 -4.38 -1.86 6.26
C VAL A 68 -5.39 -0.74 6.00
N THR A 69 -4.89 0.48 5.89
CA THR A 69 -5.63 1.64 5.39
C THR A 69 -5.00 2.12 4.09
N VAL A 70 -5.78 2.18 3.01
CA VAL A 70 -5.30 2.67 1.70
C VAL A 70 -5.89 4.03 1.40
N ARG A 71 -5.04 4.95 0.95
CA ARG A 71 -5.38 6.33 0.60
C ARG A 71 -4.88 6.64 -0.81
N PRO A 72 -5.71 6.45 -1.84
CA PRO A 72 -5.43 6.96 -3.16
C PRO A 72 -5.43 8.50 -3.13
N VAL A 73 -4.41 9.11 -3.72
CA VAL A 73 -4.26 10.56 -3.83
C VAL A 73 -3.86 10.93 -5.26
N SER A 74 -4.15 12.17 -5.65
CA SER A 74 -3.69 12.69 -6.94
C SER A 74 -2.17 12.67 -7.00
N GLY A 75 -1.61 12.07 -8.06
CA GLY A 75 -0.16 11.96 -8.25
C GLY A 75 0.19 11.06 -9.43
N GLY A 76 1.36 10.43 -9.38
CA GLY A 76 1.80 9.51 -10.43
C GLY A 76 1.95 10.22 -11.79
N LEU A 77 1.69 9.51 -12.88
CA LEU A 77 1.76 10.06 -14.24
C LEU A 77 0.76 9.37 -15.18
N ARG A 78 0.00 10.16 -15.94
CA ARG A 78 -0.70 9.71 -17.15
C ARG A 78 0.18 10.09 -18.34
N VAL A 79 0.61 9.11 -19.13
CA VAL A 79 1.47 9.38 -20.28
C VAL A 79 0.65 10.06 -21.38
N PRO A 80 1.04 11.25 -21.88
CA PRO A 80 0.32 11.90 -22.95
C PRO A 80 0.30 11.05 -24.23
N GLY A 81 -0.88 10.90 -24.84
CA GLY A 81 -1.04 10.16 -26.10
C GLY A 81 -0.97 8.63 -25.97
N ALA A 82 -1.01 8.08 -24.74
CA ALA A 82 -1.05 6.65 -24.49
C ALA A 82 -2.01 6.32 -23.33
N ASP A 83 -2.41 5.06 -23.24
CA ASP A 83 -3.22 4.53 -22.13
C ASP A 83 -2.38 4.18 -20.89
N THR A 84 -1.10 4.51 -20.91
CA THR A 84 -0.16 4.20 -19.83
C THR A 84 -0.42 5.06 -18.59
N LEU A 85 -0.67 4.41 -17.46
CA LEU A 85 -0.74 5.01 -16.14
C LEU A 85 0.40 4.52 -15.25
N ILE A 86 1.06 5.44 -14.55
CA ILE A 86 2.11 5.15 -13.58
C ILE A 86 1.63 5.59 -12.20
N ALA A 87 1.75 4.68 -11.22
CA ALA A 87 1.44 4.92 -9.82
C ALA A 87 2.70 4.80 -8.94
N CYS A 88 2.75 5.65 -7.92
CA CYS A 88 3.76 5.59 -6.85
C CYS A 88 3.07 5.17 -5.55
N ALA A 89 3.71 4.31 -4.76
CA ALA A 89 3.19 3.90 -3.46
C ALA A 89 4.20 4.24 -2.37
N ALA A 90 3.69 4.77 -1.25
CA ALA A 90 4.41 4.89 0.00
C ALA A 90 3.67 4.06 1.04
N ILE A 91 4.41 3.21 1.76
CA ILE A 91 3.85 2.31 2.77
C ILE A 91 4.54 2.63 4.10
N THR A 92 3.76 3.09 5.07
CA THR A 92 4.21 3.34 6.43
C THR A 92 3.69 2.22 7.32
N VAL A 93 4.58 1.61 8.09
CA VAL A 93 4.23 0.56 9.03
C VAL A 93 4.55 1.03 10.43
N SER A 94 3.59 0.91 11.35
CA SER A 94 3.77 1.20 12.77
C SER A 94 3.26 0.05 13.63
N ALA A 95 3.83 -0.08 14.82
CA ALA A 95 3.44 -1.07 15.82
C ALA A 95 2.78 -0.37 17.01
N GLU A 96 1.66 -0.91 17.47
CA GLU A 96 1.09 -0.55 18.76
C GLU A 96 1.23 -1.72 19.72
N TYR A 97 1.79 -1.48 20.90
CA TYR A 97 1.95 -2.50 21.93
C TYR A 97 0.82 -2.41 22.95
N PRO A 98 0.33 -3.54 23.48
CA PRO A 98 -0.58 -3.51 24.60
C PRO A 98 0.12 -2.87 25.80
N GLN A 99 -0.64 -2.08 26.56
CA GLN A 99 -0.12 -1.43 27.75
C GLN A 99 0.23 -2.50 28.78
N GLU A 100 1.49 -2.57 29.21
CA GLU A 100 1.84 -3.38 30.38
C GLU A 100 1.05 -2.89 31.60
N PRO A 101 0.52 -3.78 32.45
CA PRO A 101 -0.10 -3.36 33.69
C PRO A 101 0.94 -2.58 34.49
N ARG A 102 0.68 -1.28 34.71
CA ARG A 102 1.48 -0.45 35.62
C ARG A 102 1.58 -1.18 36.96
N ARG A 103 2.77 -1.66 37.30
CA ARG A 103 3.12 -2.10 38.65
C ARG A 103 3.31 -0.91 39.57
#